data_AF-A0A7J4SEZ9-F1
#
_entry.id   AF-A0A7J4SEZ9-F1
#
_cell.length_a   1.000
_cell.length_b   1.000
_cell.length_c   1.000
_cell.angle_alpha   90.00
_cell.angle_beta   90.00
_cell.angle_gamma   90.00
#
_symmetry.space_group_name_H-M   'P 1'
#
loop_
_entity.id
_entity.type
_entity.pdbx_description
1 polymer ?
#
loop_
_entity_poly.entity_id
_entity_poly.type
_entity_poly.pdbx_seq_one_letter_code
_entity_poly.pdbx_strand_id
1 'polypeptide(L)'
;AAATVVGALVGTSTTTTYIESAAGIEEGGKTGLVAVTVGVLMLSGLFLAGLFKAIPQFAAACALVAIGAMMMRQAADIDWKNKEMALPAFLTIVMMPFTYSIAIGIAAGCVSWVLIKMGMQKFEEVSPVMYGIAGFLVLYYIGPGDGNTFEWIFSYIF
;
A
#
# COMPACT_ATOMS: atom_id res chain seq x y z
N ALA A 1 10.35 5.40 -7.72
CA ALA A 1 11.53 4.58 -7.42
C ALA A 1 12.59 5.37 -6.65
N ALA A 2 13.25 6.37 -7.24
CA ALA A 2 14.28 7.16 -6.55
C ALA A 2 13.77 7.84 -5.25
N ALA A 3 12.59 8.45 -5.28
CA ALA A 3 11.98 9.07 -4.10
C ALA A 3 11.74 8.07 -2.94
N THR A 4 11.36 6.83 -3.26
CA THR A 4 11.15 5.76 -2.27
C THR A 4 12.46 5.30 -1.65
N VAL A 5 13.51 5.14 -2.46
CA VAL A 5 14.85 4.74 -1.99
C VAL A 5 15.46 5.82 -1.11
N VAL A 6 15.44 7.07 -1.59
CA VAL A 6 15.93 8.22 -0.81
C VAL A 6 15.11 8.37 0.46
N GLY A 7 13.78 8.27 0.38
CA GLY A 7 12.88 8.32 1.53
C GLY A 7 13.21 7.29 2.61
N ALA A 8 13.44 6.04 2.21
CA ALA A 8 13.84 4.99 3.15
C ALA A 8 15.20 5.29 3.82
N LEU A 9 16.16 5.87 3.08
CA LEU A 9 17.47 6.26 3.62
C LEU A 9 17.38 7.40 4.64
N VAL A 10 16.44 8.35 4.47
CA VAL A 10 16.16 9.39 5.46
C VAL A 10 15.15 8.97 6.53
N GLY A 11 14.80 7.68 6.60
CA GLY A 11 13.95 7.12 7.66
C GLY A 11 12.45 7.43 7.53
N THR A 12 11.97 7.80 6.35
CA THR A 12 10.53 7.97 6.08
C THR A 12 9.91 6.74 5.43
N SER A 13 8.58 6.63 5.50
CA SER A 13 7.81 5.59 4.84
C SER A 13 7.87 5.70 3.31
N THR A 14 7.42 4.66 2.62
CA THR A 14 7.40 4.63 1.15
C THR A 14 6.51 5.74 0.58
N THR A 15 7.10 6.61 -0.25
CA THR A 15 6.35 7.68 -0.92
C THR A 15 5.44 7.11 -2.01
N THR A 16 4.15 7.44 -1.95
CA THR A 16 3.14 7.09 -2.96
C THR A 16 2.48 8.36 -3.52
N THR A 17 1.90 8.26 -4.71
CA THR A 17 1.12 9.34 -5.31
C THR A 17 -0.23 9.45 -4.60
N TYR A 18 -0.58 10.64 -4.13
CA TYR A 18 -1.82 10.89 -3.40
C TYR A 18 -2.94 11.34 -4.34
N ILE A 19 -4.19 10.99 -4.03
CA ILE A 19 -5.35 11.33 -4.86
C ILE A 19 -5.59 12.85 -4.91
N GLU A 20 -5.21 13.56 -3.86
CA GLU A 20 -5.25 15.01 -3.75
C GLU A 20 -4.30 15.68 -4.77
N SER A 21 -3.25 14.99 -5.21
CA SER A 21 -2.38 15.50 -6.28
C SER A 21 -3.09 15.53 -7.64
N ALA A 22 -4.15 14.73 -7.85
CA ALA A 22 -4.95 14.79 -9.06
C ALA A 22 -5.70 16.13 -9.18
N ALA A 23 -6.23 16.66 -8.08
CA ALA A 23 -6.87 17.98 -8.06
C ALA A 23 -5.87 19.10 -8.43
N GLY A 24 -4.63 19.01 -7.94
CA GLY A 24 -3.56 19.96 -8.32
C GLY A 24 -3.20 19.90 -9.82
N ILE A 25 -3.31 18.74 -10.44
CA ILE A 25 -3.11 18.55 -11.89
C ILE A 25 -4.29 19.13 -12.68
N GLU A 26 -5.52 18.96 -12.19
CA GLU A 26 -6.74 19.53 -12.79
C GLU A 26 -6.73 21.06 -12.77
N GLU A 27 -6.20 21.68 -11.72
CA GLU A 27 -6.00 23.14 -11.63
C GLU A 27 -4.83 23.66 -12.48
N GLY A 28 -4.15 22.78 -13.24
CA GLY A 28 -3.08 23.15 -14.18
C GLY A 28 -1.66 22.90 -13.68
N GLY A 29 -1.50 22.30 -12.50
CA GLY A 29 -0.22 21.93 -11.91
C GLY A 29 0.44 20.72 -12.58
N LYS A 30 0.90 20.90 -13.83
CA LYS A 30 1.39 19.81 -14.69
C LYS A 30 2.92 19.75 -14.82
N THR A 31 3.67 20.55 -14.06
CA THR A 31 5.14 20.64 -14.16
C THR A 31 5.83 20.11 -12.90
N GLY A 32 7.06 19.60 -13.07
CA GLY A 32 7.89 19.16 -11.94
C GLY A 32 8.21 20.30 -10.95
N LEU A 33 8.18 21.56 -11.42
CA LEU A 33 8.34 22.73 -10.55
C LEU A 33 7.22 22.80 -9.50
N VAL A 34 5.98 22.45 -9.87
CA VAL A 34 4.86 22.41 -8.91
C VAL A 34 5.11 21.37 -7.82
N ALA A 35 5.59 20.18 -8.19
CA ALA A 35 5.94 19.14 -7.21
C ALA A 35 7.04 19.60 -6.25
N VAL A 36 8.07 20.30 -6.76
CA VAL A 36 9.14 20.87 -5.92
C VAL A 36 8.60 21.98 -5.00
N THR A 37 7.79 22.91 -5.53
CA THR A 37 7.19 24.00 -4.74
C THR A 37 6.29 23.44 -3.64
N VAL A 38 5.42 22.48 -3.95
CA VAL A 38 4.58 21.81 -2.96
C VAL A 38 5.44 21.12 -1.91
N GLY A 39 6.50 20.41 -2.31
CA GLY A 39 7.44 19.78 -1.37
C GLY A 39 8.12 20.77 -0.43
N VAL A 40 8.58 21.92 -0.93
CA VAL A 40 9.18 22.99 -0.11
C VAL A 40 8.16 23.60 0.85
N LEU A 41 6.93 23.82 0.41
CA LEU A 41 5.84 24.32 1.26
C LEU A 41 5.43 23.29 2.33
N MET A 42 5.46 22.00 2.01
CA MET A 42 5.22 20.92 2.99
C MET A 42 6.34 20.89 4.04
N LEU A 43 7.60 21.05 3.62
CA LEU A 43 8.75 21.15 4.52
C LEU A 43 8.68 22.40 5.40
N SER A 44 8.28 23.55 4.87
CA SER A 44 8.10 24.76 5.69
C SER A 44 6.95 24.62 6.69
N GLY A 45 6.00 23.72 6.43
CA GLY A 45 4.98 23.29 7.38
C GLY A 45 5.54 22.76 8.72
N LEU A 46 6.79 22.28 8.78
CA LEU A 46 7.40 21.85 10.04
C LEU A 46 7.52 23.00 11.06
N PHE A 47 7.67 24.25 10.62
CA PHE A 47 7.65 25.41 11.52
C PHE A 47 6.28 25.62 12.17
N LEU A 48 5.22 25.17 11.50
CA LEU A 48 3.83 25.21 11.98
C LEU A 48 3.42 23.94 12.74
N ALA A 49 4.35 23.00 12.99
CA ALA A 49 4.03 21.73 13.65
C ALA A 49 3.37 21.91 15.04
N GLY A 50 3.74 22.97 15.77
CA GLY A 50 3.09 23.31 17.04
C GLY A 50 1.61 23.66 16.88
N LEU A 51 1.24 24.33 15.79
CA LEU A 51 -0.14 24.66 15.47
C LEU A 51 -0.93 23.40 15.06
N PHE A 52 -0.32 22.52 14.26
CA PHE A 52 -0.97 21.27 13.85
C PHE A 52 -1.26 20.33 15.03
N LYS A 53 -0.41 20.33 16.07
CA LYS A 53 -0.66 19.57 17.30
C LYS A 53 -1.83 20.09 18.13
N ALA A 54 -2.22 21.36 17.96
CA ALA A 54 -3.37 21.94 18.64
C ALA A 54 -4.71 21.53 18.01
N ILE A 55 -4.70 20.92 16.82
CA ILE A 55 -5.90 20.47 16.12
C ILE A 55 -6.48 19.23 16.84
N PRO A 56 -7.76 19.26 17.22
CA PRO A 56 -8.37 18.13 17.91
C PRO A 56 -8.46 16.89 16.99
N GLN A 57 -8.20 15.72 17.55
CA GLN A 57 -8.15 14.46 16.78
C GLN A 57 -9.48 14.09 16.12
N PHE A 58 -10.62 14.49 16.70
CA PHE A 58 -11.93 14.23 16.09
C PHE A 58 -12.08 14.92 14.72
N ALA A 59 -11.50 16.11 14.54
CA ALA A 59 -11.58 16.85 13.29
C ALA A 59 -10.75 16.16 12.19
N ALA A 60 -9.57 15.65 12.56
CA ALA A 60 -8.73 14.86 11.65
C ALA A 60 -9.41 13.54 11.24
N ALA A 61 -10.05 12.84 12.19
CA ALA A 61 -10.77 11.61 11.91
C ALA A 61 -11.91 11.81 10.88
N CYS A 62 -12.70 12.88 11.01
CA CYS A 62 -13.74 13.21 10.02
C CYS A 62 -13.18 13.43 8.62
N ALA A 63 -12.04 14.11 8.50
CA ALA A 63 -11.37 14.32 7.21
C ALA A 63 -10.89 12.99 6.61
N LEU A 64 -10.29 12.10 7.41
CA LEU A 64 -9.83 10.79 6.96
C LEU A 64 -10.97 9.89 6.46
N VAL A 65 -12.15 9.94 7.08
CA VAL A 65 -13.33 9.21 6.60
C VAL A 65 -13.77 9.70 5.22
N ALA A 66 -13.79 11.02 5.00
CA ALA A 66 -14.15 11.58 3.71
C ALA A 66 -13.13 11.20 2.61
N ILE A 67 -11.83 11.27 2.92
CA ILE A 67 -10.76 10.85 2.01
C ILE A 67 -10.88 9.36 1.68
N GLY A 68 -11.11 8.50 2.69
CA GLY A 68 -11.33 7.07 2.49
C GLY A 68 -12.52 6.79 1.57
N ALA A 69 -13.63 7.51 1.73
CA ALA A 69 -14.77 7.41 0.84
C ALA A 69 -14.44 7.82 -0.61
N MET A 70 -13.59 8.84 -0.80
CA MET A 70 -13.12 9.24 -2.13
C MET A 70 -12.21 8.18 -2.76
N MET A 71 -11.35 7.54 -1.97
CA MET A 71 -10.45 6.47 -2.45
C MET A 71 -11.22 5.20 -2.87
N MET A 72 -12.38 4.92 -2.27
CA MET A 72 -13.23 3.79 -2.66
C MET A 72 -13.74 3.87 -4.10
N ARG A 73 -13.70 5.04 -4.76
CA ARG A 73 -14.03 5.16 -6.19
C ARG A 73 -13.13 4.27 -7.06
N GLN A 74 -11.88 4.08 -6.67
CA GLN A 74 -10.94 3.20 -7.40
C GLN A 74 -11.36 1.72 -7.34
N ALA A 75 -12.11 1.31 -6.32
CA ALA A 75 -12.64 -0.05 -6.24
C ALA A 75 -13.69 -0.33 -7.34
N ALA A 76 -14.27 0.71 -7.95
CA ALA A 76 -15.19 0.56 -9.08
C ALA A 76 -14.48 0.17 -10.38
N ASP A 77 -13.19 0.45 -10.51
CA ASP A 77 -12.38 0.12 -11.70
C ASP A 77 -11.98 -1.37 -11.73
N ILE A 78 -12.25 -2.11 -10.64
CA ILE A 78 -11.98 -3.54 -10.54
C ILE A 78 -13.02 -4.30 -11.38
N ASP A 79 -12.57 -5.22 -12.24
CA ASP A 79 -13.47 -6.11 -12.97
C ASP A 79 -14.06 -7.18 -12.03
N TRP A 80 -15.18 -6.84 -11.39
CA TRP A 80 -15.91 -7.71 -10.48
C TRP A 80 -16.60 -8.90 -11.17
N LYS A 81 -16.73 -8.90 -12.50
CA LYS A 81 -17.28 -10.05 -13.24
C LYS A 81 -16.26 -11.17 -13.39
N ASN A 82 -14.97 -10.82 -13.41
CA ASN A 82 -13.91 -11.78 -13.48
C ASN A 82 -13.56 -12.33 -12.08
N LYS A 83 -13.96 -13.57 -11.80
CA LYS A 83 -13.71 -14.24 -10.51
C LYS A 83 -12.21 -14.35 -10.17
N GLU A 84 -11.34 -14.37 -11.18
CA GLU A 84 -9.88 -14.44 -11.02
C GLU A 84 -9.30 -13.16 -10.38
N MET A 85 -9.99 -12.03 -10.57
CA MET A 85 -9.60 -10.72 -10.04
C MET A 85 -10.46 -10.30 -8.84
N ALA A 86 -11.76 -10.60 -8.89
CA ALA A 86 -12.72 -10.24 -7.86
C ALA A 86 -12.40 -10.87 -6.50
N LEU A 87 -12.02 -12.16 -6.47
CA LEU A 87 -11.75 -12.85 -5.21
C LEU A 87 -10.48 -12.33 -4.51
N PRO A 88 -9.33 -12.18 -5.19
CA PRO A 88 -8.14 -11.55 -4.59
C PRO A 88 -8.37 -10.10 -4.17
N ALA A 89 -9.07 -9.31 -4.97
CA ALA A 89 -9.40 -7.93 -4.64
C ALA A 89 -10.26 -7.83 -3.37
N PHE A 90 -11.30 -8.67 -3.27
CA PHE A 90 -12.14 -8.75 -2.09
C PHE A 90 -11.33 -9.13 -0.84
N LEU A 91 -10.50 -10.17 -0.94
CA LEU A 91 -9.66 -10.61 0.17
C LEU A 91 -8.71 -9.51 0.62
N THR A 92 -8.10 -8.80 -0.34
CA THR A 92 -7.22 -7.65 -0.05
C THR A 92 -7.94 -6.58 0.77
N ILE A 93 -9.13 -6.17 0.34
CA ILE A 93 -9.92 -5.10 0.99
C ILE A 93 -10.35 -5.50 2.40
N VAL A 94 -10.80 -6.75 2.58
CA VAL A 94 -11.38 -7.23 3.83
C VAL A 94 -10.32 -7.60 4.87
N MET A 95 -9.18 -8.15 4.46
CA MET A 95 -8.08 -8.46 5.38
C MET A 95 -7.48 -7.18 5.97
N MET A 96 -7.40 -6.10 5.16
CA MET A 96 -7.23 -4.70 5.56
C MET A 96 -7.55 -4.37 7.03
N PRO A 97 -8.86 -4.15 7.31
CA PRO A 97 -9.37 -3.80 8.62
C PRO A 97 -9.34 -4.95 9.62
N PHE A 98 -9.51 -6.21 9.18
CA PHE A 98 -9.55 -7.34 10.12
C PHE A 98 -8.20 -7.66 10.75
N THR A 99 -7.10 -7.42 10.03
CA THR A 99 -5.75 -7.63 10.57
C THR A 99 -5.11 -6.34 11.07
N TYR A 100 -5.82 -5.21 11.01
CA TYR A 100 -5.29 -3.87 11.31
C TYR A 100 -3.95 -3.57 10.61
N SER A 101 -3.72 -4.19 9.45
CA SER A 101 -2.43 -4.16 8.75
C SER A 101 -2.64 -4.20 7.25
N ILE A 102 -2.32 -3.07 6.60
CA ILE A 102 -2.33 -2.93 5.14
C ILE A 102 -1.40 -3.97 4.50
N ALA A 103 -0.24 -4.22 5.12
CA ALA A 103 0.75 -5.16 4.60
C ALA A 103 0.23 -6.60 4.52
N ILE A 104 -0.48 -7.07 5.56
CA ILE A 104 -1.06 -8.42 5.57
C ILE A 104 -2.17 -8.52 4.52
N GLY A 105 -3.03 -7.50 4.39
CA GLY A 105 -4.10 -7.53 3.39
C GLY A 105 -3.58 -7.54 1.96
N ILE A 106 -2.57 -6.71 1.63
CA ILE A 106 -1.88 -6.76 0.33
C ILE A 106 -1.27 -8.15 0.11
N ALA A 107 -0.60 -8.71 1.12
CA ALA A 107 0.02 -10.02 1.00
C ALA A 107 -1.00 -11.13 0.70
N ALA A 108 -2.11 -11.16 1.44
CA ALA A 108 -3.20 -12.11 1.22
C ALA A 108 -3.78 -11.97 -0.20
N GLY A 109 -3.95 -10.73 -0.69
CA GLY A 109 -4.35 -10.44 -2.07
C GLY A 109 -3.39 -11.00 -3.12
N CYS A 110 -2.11 -10.67 -3.01
CA CYS A 110 -1.09 -11.12 -3.96
C CYS A 110 -0.97 -12.65 -3.98
N VAL A 111 -0.92 -13.29 -2.81
CA VAL A 111 -0.79 -14.74 -2.70
C VAL A 111 -2.04 -15.45 -3.24
N SER A 112 -3.25 -14.97 -2.89
CA SER A 112 -4.49 -15.56 -3.40
C SER A 112 -4.60 -15.44 -4.92
N TRP A 113 -4.20 -14.32 -5.52
CA TRP A 113 -4.19 -14.16 -6.97
C TRP A 113 -3.30 -15.20 -7.67
N VAL A 114 -2.07 -15.37 -7.17
CA VAL A 114 -1.12 -16.34 -7.71
C VAL A 114 -1.65 -17.78 -7.52
N LEU A 115 -2.22 -18.12 -6.37
CA LEU A 115 -2.82 -19.43 -6.12
C LEU A 115 -4.01 -19.73 -7.05
N ILE A 116 -4.88 -18.75 -7.29
CA ILE A 116 -6.02 -18.91 -8.20
C ILE A 116 -5.54 -19.14 -9.63
N LYS A 117 -4.59 -18.35 -10.12
CA LYS A 117 -4.02 -18.51 -11.47
C LYS A 117 -3.32 -19.86 -11.64
N MET A 118 -2.61 -20.33 -10.62
CA MET A 118 -2.03 -21.68 -10.60
C MET A 118 -3.10 -22.77 -10.65
N GLY A 119 -4.16 -22.66 -9.84
CA GLY A 119 -5.26 -23.62 -9.81
C GLY A 119 -6.04 -23.70 -11.12
N MET A 120 -6.09 -22.60 -11.88
CA MET A 120 -6.70 -22.53 -13.21
C MET A 120 -5.76 -22.93 -14.35
N GLN A 121 -4.55 -23.43 -14.02
CA GLN A 121 -3.51 -23.82 -14.97
C GLN A 121 -3.01 -22.68 -15.89
N LYS A 122 -3.23 -21.42 -15.50
CA LYS A 122 -2.82 -20.22 -16.26
C LYS A 122 -1.44 -19.74 -15.84
N PHE A 123 -0.45 -20.65 -15.90
CA PHE A 123 0.89 -20.38 -15.38
C PHE A 123 1.62 -19.27 -16.16
N GLU A 124 1.33 -19.13 -17.46
CA GLU A 124 1.96 -18.13 -18.34
C GLU A 124 1.44 -16.69 -18.13
N GLU A 125 0.26 -16.52 -17.53
CA GLU A 125 -0.30 -15.19 -17.24
C GLU A 125 0.34 -14.55 -16.01
N VAL A 126 1.03 -15.33 -15.17
CA VAL A 126 1.68 -14.87 -13.96
C VAL A 126 3.17 -14.64 -14.25
N SER A 127 3.63 -13.41 -14.05
CA SER A 127 5.05 -13.11 -14.25
C SER A 127 5.91 -13.91 -13.26
N PRO A 128 7.12 -14.36 -13.65
CA PRO A 128 8.05 -15.04 -12.74
C PRO A 128 8.37 -14.22 -11.48
N VAL A 129 8.35 -12.89 -11.61
CA VAL A 129 8.54 -11.95 -10.49
C VAL A 129 7.40 -12.07 -9.48
N MET A 130 6.15 -12.18 -9.94
CA MET A 130 4.99 -12.30 -9.06
C MET A 130 4.97 -13.64 -8.32
N TYR A 131 5.44 -14.72 -8.94
CA TYR A 131 5.69 -15.98 -8.23
C TYR A 131 6.75 -15.81 -7.13
N GLY A 132 7.85 -15.13 -7.45
CA GLY A 132 8.87 -14.82 -6.45
C GLY A 132 8.31 -14.02 -5.27
N ILE A 133 7.57 -12.94 -5.56
CA ILE A 133 6.94 -12.10 -4.54
C ILE A 133 5.95 -12.90 -3.69
N ALA A 134 5.05 -13.68 -4.30
CA ALA A 134 4.11 -14.50 -3.56
C ALA A 134 4.83 -15.55 -2.69
N GLY A 135 5.90 -16.17 -3.21
CA GLY A 135 6.74 -17.09 -2.44
C GLY A 135 7.37 -16.41 -1.23
N PHE A 136 7.96 -15.23 -1.40
CA PHE A 136 8.52 -14.45 -0.29
C PHE A 136 7.46 -14.01 0.73
N LEU A 137 6.27 -13.62 0.29
CA LEU A 137 5.17 -13.23 1.17
C LEU A 137 4.63 -14.40 1.98
N VAL A 138 4.46 -15.56 1.35
CA VAL A 138 4.09 -16.80 2.04
C VAL A 138 5.16 -17.15 3.05
N LEU A 139 6.43 -17.15 2.65
CA LEU A 139 7.54 -17.39 3.56
C LEU A 139 7.49 -16.40 4.71
N TYR A 140 7.38 -15.09 4.49
CA TYR A 140 7.37 -14.11 5.57
C TYR A 140 6.25 -14.33 6.60
N TYR A 141 5.04 -14.66 6.15
CA TYR A 141 3.84 -14.73 7.02
C TYR A 141 3.47 -16.13 7.54
N ILE A 142 4.04 -17.22 7.00
CA ILE A 142 3.73 -18.60 7.46
C ILE A 142 4.58 -19.06 8.65
N GLY A 143 5.45 -18.19 9.16
CA GLY A 143 6.37 -18.50 10.27
C GLY A 143 5.65 -18.73 11.59
N PRO A 144 6.24 -19.49 12.52
CA PRO A 144 5.70 -19.63 13.87
C PRO A 144 5.64 -18.23 14.50
N GLY A 145 4.49 -17.91 15.11
CA GLY A 145 4.06 -16.56 15.51
C GLY A 145 4.92 -15.84 16.56
N ASP A 146 6.11 -16.35 16.81
CA ASP A 146 7.19 -15.88 17.67
C ASP A 146 8.28 -15.12 16.88
N GLY A 147 8.32 -15.20 15.54
CA GLY A 147 9.25 -14.44 14.70
C GLY A 147 8.96 -14.51 13.19
N ASN A 148 9.74 -13.79 12.38
CA ASN A 148 9.65 -13.93 10.92
C ASN A 148 10.17 -15.33 10.51
N THR A 149 9.64 -15.96 9.47
CA THR A 149 10.13 -17.30 9.05
C THR A 149 11.62 -17.35 8.76
N PHE A 150 12.21 -16.22 8.34
CA PHE A 150 13.66 -16.11 8.23
C PHE A 150 14.35 -16.30 9.58
N GLU A 151 13.89 -15.62 10.64
CA GLU A 151 14.43 -15.76 11.98
C GLU A 151 14.25 -17.19 12.52
N TRP A 152 13.08 -17.81 12.25
CA TRP A 152 12.84 -19.19 12.62
C TRP A 152 13.78 -20.16 11.91
N ILE A 153 13.93 -20.05 10.58
CA ILE A 153 14.87 -20.87 9.79
C ILE A 153 16.31 -20.64 10.25
N PHE A 154 16.72 -19.40 10.50
CA PHE A 154 18.07 -19.11 10.96
C PHE A 154 18.33 -19.67 12.36
N SER A 155 17.35 -19.68 13.26
CA SER A 155 17.46 -20.32 14.60
C SER A 155 17.58 -21.85 14.56
N TYR A 156 17.21 -22.47 13.44
CA TYR A 156 17.32 -23.92 13.24
C TYR A 156 18.64 -24.32 12.56
N ILE A 157 19.27 -23.39 11.85
CA ILE A 157 20.52 -23.61 11.10
C ILE A 157 21.75 -23.13 11.89
N PHE A 158 21.60 -22.13 12.76
CA PHE A 158 22.62 -21.58 13.65
C PHE A 158 22.16 -21.66 15.11
#